data_AF-A0A7C5NBM7-F1
#
_entry.id   AF-A0A7C5NBM7-F1
#
_cell.length_a   1.000
_cell.length_b   1.000
_cell.length_c   1.000
_cell.angle_alpha   90.00
_cell.angle_beta   90.00
_cell.angle_gamma   90.00
#
_symmetry.space_group_name_H-M   'P 1'
#
loop_
_entity.id
_entity.type
_entity.pdbx_description
1 polymer ?
#
loop_
_entity_poly.entity_id
_entity_poly.type
_entity_poly.pdbx_seq_one_letter_code
_entity_poly.pdbx_strand_id
1 'polypeptide(L)'
;MGFSARIVVATVLVASLSMMLAILAERFLASPSALWLAWAGITLLMGMVGWGIARHLGRPLAEMHAHIEAVARDSDLARRLPVRGHDEWSRMAQALNQMFEKFNGIVQKIMDETTQLTSAAETMSATAEHTRRDILRQQSETDQVATAIDEMSATVSEVARNTSSAAQAADQASREAAKGKEVIRQAMDYTDQVAGHVREAGAVVENLENKSRDIGAVLDVIRDIAEQTNLLALNAAIEAARAGEQGRGFAVVADEVRSLASRTQESTVEIQAMIEQLQGEARRAVQSMEQSHAIAGENTEHTRQAQAAFEAIAEMINEINDMNTQIASASEEQSAVSEEIHRNVVVISDVARQTSEGSGHITEASERVSNLAEALQGLVRQFRVADQRQFDFGAARAAHLAWKTRLRSFLDGRSTLTREQAVSHRHCVLGKWYYGEGLAKYGHMEEMQAIEAPHEALHDIIGRIIECKERGDLDEAERLYRQVEPLSARIVGYLDSLATRVA
;
A
#
# COMPACT_ATOMS: atom_id res chain seq x y z
N MET A 1 -12.77 -34.00 76.23
CA MET A 1 -13.79 -33.24 77.00
C MET A 1 -13.65 -31.78 76.62
N GLY A 2 -14.76 -31.15 76.21
CA GLY A 2 -14.73 -29.73 75.86
C GLY A 2 -14.46 -28.82 77.07
N PHE A 3 -14.09 -27.57 76.82
CA PHE A 3 -13.82 -26.51 77.79
C PHE A 3 -14.94 -26.37 78.82
N SER A 4 -16.18 -26.35 78.36
CA SER A 4 -17.38 -26.37 79.19
C SER A 4 -17.45 -27.62 80.06
N ALA A 5 -17.10 -28.79 79.54
CA ALA A 5 -17.08 -30.03 80.31
C ALA A 5 -15.95 -30.04 81.36
N ARG A 6 -14.78 -29.46 81.10
CA ARG A 6 -13.68 -29.37 82.07
C ARG A 6 -13.96 -28.36 83.17
N ILE A 7 -14.55 -27.21 82.84
CA ILE A 7 -15.01 -26.25 83.86
C ILE A 7 -16.12 -26.88 84.67
N VAL A 8 -17.14 -27.46 84.03
CA VAL A 8 -18.24 -28.13 84.73
C VAL A 8 -17.71 -29.23 85.65
N VAL A 9 -16.82 -30.09 85.16
CA VAL A 9 -16.19 -31.14 85.99
C VAL A 9 -15.36 -30.54 87.13
N ALA A 10 -14.60 -29.46 86.90
CA ALA A 10 -13.83 -28.80 87.96
C ALA A 10 -14.74 -28.13 88.99
N THR A 11 -15.78 -27.40 88.57
CA THR A 11 -16.77 -26.81 89.49
C THR A 11 -17.58 -27.87 90.22
N VAL A 12 -17.94 -28.97 89.56
CA VAL A 12 -18.66 -30.10 90.17
C VAL A 12 -17.74 -30.81 91.16
N LEU A 13 -16.48 -31.10 90.82
CA LEU A 13 -15.52 -31.69 91.75
C LEU A 13 -15.25 -30.80 92.96
N VAL A 14 -15.10 -29.48 92.75
CA VAL A 14 -14.94 -28.52 93.85
C VAL A 14 -16.20 -28.45 94.71
N ALA A 15 -17.40 -28.40 94.11
CA ALA A 15 -18.66 -28.42 94.82
C ALA A 15 -18.85 -29.74 95.61
N SER A 16 -18.58 -30.88 94.98
CA SER A 16 -18.64 -32.21 95.61
C SER A 16 -17.63 -32.36 96.74
N LEU A 17 -16.40 -31.86 96.57
CA LEU A 17 -15.37 -31.87 97.61
C LEU A 17 -15.76 -30.94 98.77
N SER A 18 -16.29 -29.75 98.48
CA SER A 18 -16.78 -28.81 99.50
C SER A 18 -17.96 -29.39 100.27
N MET A 19 -18.89 -30.07 99.59
CA MET A 19 -20.02 -30.75 100.21
C MET A 19 -19.56 -31.96 101.04
N MET A 20 -18.63 -32.76 100.53
CA MET A 20 -18.06 -33.90 101.26
C MET A 20 -17.33 -33.45 102.52
N LEU A 21 -16.56 -32.36 102.45
CA LEU A 21 -15.88 -31.75 103.60
C LEU A 21 -16.87 -31.13 104.60
N ALA A 22 -17.96 -30.51 104.14
CA ALA A 22 -19.02 -30.01 105.01
C ALA A 22 -19.72 -31.15 105.77
N ILE A 23 -20.01 -32.27 105.10
CA ILE A 23 -20.61 -33.47 105.72
C ILE A 23 -19.62 -34.15 106.69
N LEU A 24 -18.32 -34.18 106.37
CA LEU A 24 -17.28 -34.67 107.27
C LEU A 24 -17.12 -33.75 108.51
N ALA A 25 -17.25 -32.44 108.33
CA ALA A 25 -17.23 -31.47 109.42
C ALA A 25 -18.45 -31.59 110.36
N GLU A 26 -19.64 -31.93 109.83
CA GLU A 26 -20.81 -32.27 110.66
C GLU A 26 -20.65 -33.59 111.42
N ARG A 27 -19.95 -34.58 110.85
CA ARG A 27 -19.78 -35.91 111.48
C ARG A 27 -18.64 -35.99 112.50
N PHE A 28 -17.65 -35.11 112.46
CA PHE A 28 -16.56 -35.04 113.44
C PHE A 28 -16.76 -33.89 114.45
N LEU A 29 -17.68 -34.08 115.39
CA LEU A 29 -17.86 -33.21 116.56
C LEU A 29 -16.72 -33.41 117.58
N ALA A 30 -15.54 -32.83 117.33
CA ALA A 30 -14.50 -32.68 118.35
C ALA A 30 -13.57 -31.49 118.04
N SER A 31 -13.84 -30.35 118.67
CA SER A 31 -13.09 -29.07 118.71
C SER A 31 -13.46 -27.99 117.67
N PRO A 32 -13.81 -26.75 118.12
CA PRO A 32 -14.09 -25.62 117.23
C PRO A 32 -12.87 -25.12 116.43
N SER A 33 -11.64 -25.44 116.87
CA SER A 33 -10.40 -25.12 116.14
C SER A 33 -10.23 -25.95 114.86
N ALA A 34 -10.72 -27.21 114.84
CA ALA A 34 -10.67 -28.06 113.65
C ALA A 34 -11.56 -27.54 112.51
N LEU A 35 -12.72 -26.93 112.84
CA LEU A 35 -13.62 -26.32 111.87
C LEU A 35 -12.99 -25.10 111.17
N TRP A 36 -12.31 -24.23 111.90
CA TRP A 36 -11.61 -23.07 111.33
C TRP A 36 -10.47 -23.48 110.39
N LEU A 37 -9.71 -24.53 110.74
CA LEU A 37 -8.66 -25.08 109.88
C LEU A 37 -9.23 -25.72 108.61
N ALA A 38 -10.37 -26.43 108.70
CA ALA A 38 -11.05 -26.99 107.54
C ALA A 38 -11.55 -25.89 106.58
N TRP A 39 -12.17 -24.82 107.12
CA TRP A 39 -12.60 -23.66 106.33
C TRP A 39 -11.43 -22.90 105.68
N ALA A 40 -10.32 -22.73 106.40
CA ALA A 40 -9.11 -22.13 105.85
C ALA A 40 -8.51 -23.01 104.73
N GLY A 41 -8.51 -24.33 104.89
CA GLY A 41 -8.08 -25.27 103.85
C GLY A 41 -8.95 -25.22 102.59
N ILE A 42 -10.27 -25.13 102.75
CA ILE A 42 -11.22 -25.03 101.63
C ILE A 42 -11.05 -23.71 100.88
N THR A 43 -10.92 -22.58 101.60
CA THR A 43 -10.73 -21.26 100.96
C THR A 43 -9.38 -21.17 100.24
N LEU A 44 -8.30 -21.73 100.81
CA LEU A 44 -7.01 -21.84 100.14
C LEU A 44 -7.10 -22.70 98.87
N LEU A 45 -7.78 -23.86 98.95
CA LEU A 45 -7.97 -24.75 97.81
C LEU A 45 -8.80 -24.10 96.70
N MET A 46 -9.91 -23.44 97.05
CA MET A 46 -10.72 -22.67 96.10
C MET A 46 -9.92 -21.53 95.47
N GLY A 47 -9.10 -20.82 96.26
CA GLY A 47 -8.18 -19.79 95.74
C GLY A 47 -7.14 -20.36 94.78
N MET A 48 -6.56 -21.53 95.09
CA MET A 48 -5.56 -22.19 94.24
C MET A 48 -6.16 -22.73 92.94
N VAL A 49 -7.36 -23.33 93.00
CA VAL A 49 -8.11 -23.78 91.82
C VAL A 49 -8.55 -22.60 90.98
N GLY A 50 -9.08 -21.55 91.60
CA GLY A 50 -9.45 -20.30 90.92
C GLY A 50 -8.25 -19.63 90.25
N TRP A 51 -7.10 -19.58 90.92
CA TRP A 51 -5.85 -19.08 90.35
C TRP A 51 -5.34 -19.96 89.19
N GLY A 52 -5.41 -21.28 89.32
CA GLY A 52 -5.06 -22.22 88.27
C GLY A 52 -5.94 -22.08 87.02
N ILE A 53 -7.25 -21.94 87.21
CA ILE A 53 -8.24 -21.68 86.16
C ILE A 53 -7.97 -20.32 85.51
N ALA A 54 -7.81 -19.25 86.29
CA ALA A 54 -7.52 -17.91 85.78
C ALA A 54 -6.21 -17.85 84.99
N ARG A 55 -5.17 -18.58 85.43
CA ARG A 55 -3.88 -18.65 84.73
C ARG A 55 -3.95 -19.49 83.46
N HIS A 56 -4.68 -20.61 83.48
CA HIS A 56 -4.86 -21.47 82.30
C HIS A 56 -5.78 -20.83 81.25
N LEU A 57 -6.70 -19.96 81.67
CA LEU A 57 -7.62 -19.24 80.78
C LEU A 57 -7.11 -17.89 80.31
N GLY A 58 -6.65 -17.07 81.24
CA GLY A 58 -6.28 -15.69 80.97
C GLY A 58 -5.02 -15.57 80.13
N ARG A 59 -4.05 -16.48 80.30
CA ARG A 59 -2.79 -16.41 79.54
C ARG A 59 -2.96 -16.68 78.05
N PRO A 60 -3.56 -17.80 77.58
CA PRO A 60 -3.76 -18.03 76.16
C PRO A 60 -4.62 -16.96 75.49
N LEU A 61 -5.66 -16.47 76.19
CA LEU A 61 -6.52 -15.41 75.67
C LEU A 61 -5.77 -14.07 75.55
N ALA A 62 -4.95 -13.70 76.53
CA ALA A 62 -4.11 -12.51 76.47
C ALA A 62 -3.05 -12.62 75.36
N GLU A 63 -2.44 -13.80 75.18
CA GLU A 63 -1.49 -14.07 74.09
C GLU A 63 -2.18 -13.92 72.71
N MET A 64 -3.39 -14.46 72.54
CA MET A 64 -4.17 -14.29 71.32
C MET A 64 -4.54 -12.83 71.05
N HIS A 65 -5.02 -12.13 72.07
CA HIS A 65 -5.38 -10.72 71.96
C HIS A 65 -4.16 -9.87 71.57
N ALA A 66 -3.04 -10.04 72.27
CA ALA A 66 -1.79 -9.33 71.97
C ALA A 66 -1.29 -9.64 70.56
N HIS A 67 -1.44 -10.88 70.08
CA HIS A 67 -1.05 -11.26 68.73
C HIS A 67 -1.93 -10.60 67.66
N ILE A 68 -3.25 -10.64 67.82
CA ILE A 68 -4.19 -9.97 66.89
C ILE A 68 -3.92 -8.47 66.87
N GLU A 69 -3.72 -7.84 68.03
CA GLU A 69 -3.39 -6.42 68.13
C GLU A 69 -2.06 -6.10 67.44
N ALA A 70 -1.05 -6.96 67.58
CA ALA A 70 0.23 -6.79 66.92
C ALA A 70 0.15 -6.99 65.40
N VAL A 71 -0.65 -7.95 64.91
CA VAL A 71 -0.94 -8.11 63.48
C VAL A 71 -1.71 -6.91 62.94
N ALA A 72 -2.67 -6.37 63.70
CA ALA A 72 -3.44 -5.19 63.30
C ALA A 72 -2.59 -3.90 63.26
N ARG A 73 -1.64 -3.73 64.20
CA ARG A 73 -0.72 -2.58 64.22
C ARG A 73 0.33 -2.64 63.10
N ASP A 74 0.93 -3.80 62.91
CA ASP A 74 2.08 -3.97 62.02
C ASP A 74 1.69 -4.45 60.61
N SER A 75 0.40 -4.74 60.40
CA SER A 75 -0.15 -5.38 59.20
C SER A 75 0.61 -6.65 58.80
N ASP A 76 1.15 -7.34 59.81
CA ASP A 76 2.08 -8.46 59.64
C ASP A 76 1.32 -9.79 59.60
N LEU A 77 0.85 -10.11 58.40
CA LEU A 77 0.19 -11.38 58.08
C LEU A 77 1.14 -12.57 58.06
N ALA A 78 2.45 -12.38 58.25
CA ALA A 78 3.40 -13.48 58.37
C ALA A 78 3.42 -14.09 59.78
N ARG A 79 2.96 -13.36 60.79
CA ARG A 79 2.94 -13.82 62.18
C ARG A 79 1.97 -14.98 62.37
N ARG A 80 2.36 -15.93 63.23
CA ARG A 80 1.55 -17.11 63.57
C ARG A 80 1.44 -17.28 65.08
N LEU A 81 0.24 -17.62 65.54
CA LEU A 81 -0.01 -18.03 66.91
C LEU A 81 0.58 -19.42 67.17
N PRO A 82 1.27 -19.64 68.30
CA PRO A 82 1.75 -20.96 68.67
C PRO A 82 0.56 -21.87 69.00
N VAL A 83 0.41 -22.95 68.23
CA VAL A 83 -0.62 -23.96 68.49
C VAL A 83 -0.07 -24.95 69.51
N ARG A 84 -0.51 -24.82 70.77
CA ARG A 84 -0.10 -25.71 71.87
C ARG A 84 -1.29 -26.48 72.41
N GLY A 85 -1.19 -27.81 72.45
CA GLY A 85 -2.23 -28.69 73.02
C GLY A 85 -3.39 -29.00 72.06
N HIS A 86 -4.44 -29.62 72.60
CA HIS A 86 -5.60 -30.14 71.85
C HIS A 86 -6.94 -29.61 72.42
N ASP A 87 -6.92 -28.40 72.98
CA ASP A 87 -8.07 -27.75 73.59
C ASP A 87 -8.69 -26.68 72.68
N GLU A 88 -9.68 -25.97 73.20
CA GLU A 88 -10.42 -24.93 72.48
C GLU A 88 -9.52 -23.76 72.06
N TRP A 89 -8.49 -23.46 72.85
CA TRP A 89 -7.52 -22.41 72.55
C TRP A 89 -6.63 -22.82 71.38
N SER A 90 -6.17 -24.08 71.35
CA SER A 90 -5.39 -24.56 70.21
C SER A 90 -6.19 -24.58 68.91
N ARG A 91 -7.50 -24.92 68.97
CA ARG A 91 -8.41 -24.81 67.81
C ARG A 91 -8.63 -23.36 67.35
N MET A 92 -8.79 -22.42 68.29
CA MET A 92 -8.92 -20.99 67.96
C MET A 92 -7.63 -20.43 67.33
N ALA A 93 -6.47 -20.78 67.87
CA ALA A 93 -5.17 -20.42 67.30
C ALA A 93 -5.00 -20.98 65.87
N GLN A 94 -5.42 -22.23 65.64
CA GLN A 94 -5.43 -22.84 64.30
C GLN A 94 -6.34 -22.08 63.33
N ALA A 95 -7.57 -21.77 63.73
CA ALA A 95 -8.52 -21.03 62.89
C ALA A 95 -8.01 -19.62 62.53
N LEU A 96 -7.41 -18.90 63.49
CA LEU A 96 -6.79 -17.60 63.26
C LEU A 96 -5.58 -17.70 62.32
N ASN A 97 -4.72 -18.70 62.50
CA ASN A 97 -3.59 -18.93 61.59
C ASN A 97 -4.05 -19.24 60.16
N GLN A 98 -5.10 -20.07 59.98
CA GLN A 98 -5.69 -20.35 58.67
C GLN A 98 -6.28 -19.09 58.03
N MET A 99 -6.88 -18.19 58.82
CA MET A 99 -7.37 -16.91 58.34
C MET A 99 -6.21 -16.00 57.87
N PHE A 100 -5.14 -15.88 58.66
CA PHE A 100 -3.96 -15.12 58.27
C PHE A 100 -3.28 -15.70 57.03
N GLU A 101 -3.23 -17.02 56.89
CA GLU A 101 -2.72 -17.69 55.69
C GLU A 101 -3.56 -17.39 54.45
N LYS A 102 -4.90 -17.40 54.55
CA LYS A 102 -5.78 -16.99 53.44
C LYS A 102 -5.59 -15.52 53.07
N PHE A 103 -5.51 -14.61 54.04
CA PHE A 103 -5.26 -13.20 53.77
C PHE A 103 -3.87 -12.98 53.15
N ASN A 104 -2.85 -13.68 53.64
CA ASN A 104 -1.51 -13.66 53.06
C ASN A 104 -1.54 -14.04 51.58
N GLY A 105 -2.21 -15.15 51.22
CA GLY A 105 -2.35 -15.59 49.83
C GLY A 105 -3.15 -14.62 48.96
N ILE A 106 -4.20 -13.97 49.49
CA ILE A 106 -4.96 -12.95 48.76
C ILE A 106 -4.08 -11.72 48.48
N VAL A 107 -3.35 -11.24 49.48
CA VAL A 107 -2.45 -10.07 49.36
C VAL A 107 -1.34 -10.36 48.35
N GLN A 108 -0.71 -11.54 48.41
CA GLN A 108 0.30 -11.97 47.42
C GLN A 108 -0.29 -11.99 46.01
N LYS A 109 -1.45 -12.62 45.81
CA LYS A 109 -2.11 -12.66 44.51
C LYS A 109 -2.42 -11.26 43.98
N ILE A 110 -2.90 -10.34 44.82
CA ILE A 110 -3.15 -8.95 44.40
C ILE A 110 -1.84 -8.28 43.96
N MET A 111 -0.72 -8.50 44.66
CA MET A 111 0.58 -7.95 44.26
C MET A 111 1.03 -8.46 42.88
N ASP A 112 0.85 -9.75 42.61
CA ASP A 112 1.19 -10.38 41.33
C ASP A 112 0.32 -9.83 40.19
N GLU A 113 -1.00 -9.82 40.38
CA GLU A 113 -1.98 -9.33 39.38
C GLU A 113 -1.77 -7.85 39.07
N THR A 114 -1.43 -7.05 40.08
CA THR A 114 -1.14 -5.62 39.92
C THR A 114 0.14 -5.40 39.10
N THR A 115 1.15 -6.25 39.31
CA THR A 115 2.39 -6.21 38.52
C THR A 115 2.14 -6.57 37.06
N GLN A 116 1.30 -7.58 36.79
CA GLN A 116 0.87 -7.92 35.44
C GLN A 116 0.08 -6.77 34.79
N LEU A 117 -0.79 -6.11 35.56
CA LEU A 117 -1.58 -4.97 35.09
C LEU A 117 -0.69 -3.79 34.64
N THR A 118 0.35 -3.45 35.40
CA THR A 118 1.33 -2.43 35.00
C THR A 118 2.03 -2.80 33.70
N SER A 119 2.51 -4.04 33.58
CA SER A 119 3.19 -4.53 32.36
C SER A 119 2.28 -4.49 31.13
N ALA A 120 1.01 -4.89 31.28
CA ALA A 120 0.02 -4.82 30.22
C ALA A 120 -0.27 -3.38 29.79
N ALA A 121 -0.38 -2.46 30.74
CA ALA A 121 -0.59 -1.04 30.48
C ALA A 121 0.58 -0.40 29.71
N GLU A 122 1.82 -0.71 30.12
CA GLU A 122 3.04 -0.26 29.40
C GLU A 122 3.08 -0.81 27.98
N THR A 123 2.76 -2.09 27.79
CA THR A 123 2.71 -2.72 26.47
C THR A 123 1.67 -2.04 25.58
N MET A 124 0.45 -1.80 26.09
CA MET A 124 -0.59 -1.08 25.36
C MET A 124 -0.16 0.34 24.96
N SER A 125 0.51 1.06 25.86
CA SER A 125 1.02 2.41 25.56
C SER A 125 2.07 2.38 24.45
N ALA A 126 3.01 1.43 24.51
CA ALA A 126 4.02 1.25 23.48
C ALA A 126 3.41 0.87 22.11
N THR A 127 2.41 -0.01 22.10
CA THR A 127 1.68 -0.37 20.87
C THR A 127 0.92 0.82 20.32
N ALA A 128 0.23 1.60 21.15
CA ALA A 128 -0.50 2.79 20.70
C ALA A 128 0.43 3.84 20.07
N GLU A 129 1.61 4.06 20.67
CA GLU A 129 2.61 4.98 20.10
C GLU A 129 3.22 4.43 18.80
N HIS A 130 3.39 3.11 18.69
CA HIS A 130 3.79 2.49 17.43
C HIS A 130 2.73 2.72 16.33
N THR A 131 1.47 2.44 16.62
CA THR A 131 0.35 2.68 15.70
C THR A 131 0.29 4.14 15.26
N ARG A 132 0.51 5.10 16.18
CA ARG A 132 0.55 6.52 15.84
C ARG A 132 1.65 6.85 14.82
N ARG A 133 2.83 6.25 14.94
CA ARG A 133 3.92 6.42 13.95
C ARG A 133 3.59 5.81 12.61
N ASP A 134 2.95 4.63 12.59
CA ASP A 134 2.51 3.98 11.36
C ASP A 134 1.46 4.84 10.63
N ILE A 135 0.54 5.46 11.39
CA ILE A 135 -0.47 6.37 10.83
C ILE A 135 0.17 7.61 10.19
N LEU A 136 1.20 8.20 10.80
CA LEU A 136 1.90 9.34 10.20
C LEU A 136 2.55 8.96 8.86
N ARG A 137 3.11 7.74 8.77
CA ARG A 137 3.63 7.22 7.51
C ARG A 137 2.52 7.00 6.49
N GLN A 138 1.42 6.35 6.89
CA GLN A 138 0.27 6.12 6.02
C GLN A 138 -0.32 7.44 5.50
N GLN A 139 -0.36 8.50 6.32
CA GLN A 139 -0.82 9.82 5.90
C GLN A 139 0.07 10.39 4.79
N SER A 140 1.40 10.31 4.94
CA SER A 140 2.33 10.73 3.89
C SER A 140 2.18 9.91 2.60
N GLU A 141 1.95 8.60 2.69
CA GLU A 141 1.70 7.74 1.53
C GLU A 141 0.34 8.10 0.87
N THR A 142 -0.67 8.44 1.68
CA THR A 142 -2.00 8.87 1.20
C THR A 142 -1.92 10.20 0.46
N ASP A 143 -1.12 11.17 0.94
CA ASP A 143 -0.90 12.45 0.27
C ASP A 143 -0.19 12.28 -1.09
N GLN A 144 0.74 11.32 -1.18
CA GLN A 144 1.39 10.98 -2.45
C GLN A 144 0.39 10.37 -3.44
N VAL A 145 -0.47 9.48 -2.98
CA VAL A 145 -1.53 8.89 -3.82
C VAL A 145 -2.52 9.97 -4.28
N ALA A 146 -2.90 10.92 -3.41
CA ALA A 146 -3.74 12.05 -3.79
C ALA A 146 -3.11 12.87 -4.93
N THR A 147 -1.82 13.18 -4.82
CA THR A 147 -1.07 13.90 -5.86
C THR A 147 -1.05 13.12 -7.19
N ALA A 148 -0.81 11.80 -7.13
CA ALA A 148 -0.82 10.95 -8.33
C ALA A 148 -2.20 10.89 -9.00
N ILE A 149 -3.29 10.98 -8.23
CA ILE A 149 -4.65 11.04 -8.78
C ILE A 149 -4.93 12.38 -9.45
N ASP A 150 -4.42 13.49 -8.91
CA ASP A 150 -4.53 14.80 -9.56
C ASP A 150 -3.76 14.82 -10.90
N GLU A 151 -2.55 14.25 -10.94
CA GLU A 151 -1.78 14.08 -12.18
C GLU A 151 -2.51 13.16 -13.18
N MET A 152 -3.08 12.05 -12.71
CA MET A 152 -3.88 11.14 -13.53
C MET A 152 -5.12 11.85 -14.12
N SER A 153 -5.83 12.65 -13.32
CA SER A 153 -7.00 13.41 -13.78
C SER A 153 -6.62 14.43 -14.86
N ALA A 154 -5.49 15.12 -14.68
CA ALA A 154 -4.94 16.02 -15.68
C ALA A 154 -4.59 15.29 -16.99
N THR A 155 -3.95 14.12 -16.88
CA THR A 155 -3.55 13.28 -18.02
C THR A 155 -4.76 12.76 -18.78
N VAL A 156 -5.79 12.27 -18.08
CA VAL A 156 -7.05 11.82 -18.69
C VAL A 156 -7.74 12.96 -19.45
N SER A 157 -7.76 14.16 -18.87
CA SER A 157 -8.31 15.36 -19.53
C SER A 157 -7.52 15.74 -20.80
N GLU A 158 -6.21 15.58 -20.78
CA GLU A 158 -5.35 15.80 -21.94
C GLU A 158 -5.56 14.74 -23.03
N VAL A 159 -5.65 13.46 -22.66
CA VAL A 159 -5.98 12.37 -23.60
C VAL A 159 -7.33 12.65 -24.27
N ALA A 160 -8.36 13.01 -23.51
CA ALA A 160 -9.67 13.33 -24.07
C ALA A 160 -9.62 14.51 -25.07
N ARG A 161 -8.86 15.57 -24.77
CA ARG A 161 -8.64 16.70 -25.71
C ARG A 161 -7.89 16.26 -26.97
N ASN A 162 -6.85 15.46 -26.82
CA ASN A 162 -6.06 14.96 -27.94
C ASN A 162 -6.88 14.04 -28.85
N THR A 163 -7.70 13.17 -28.26
CA THR A 163 -8.65 12.31 -28.99
C THR A 163 -9.68 13.12 -29.76
N SER A 164 -10.24 14.17 -29.16
CA SER A 164 -11.16 15.08 -29.84
C SER A 164 -10.50 15.80 -31.03
N SER A 165 -9.25 16.24 -30.85
CA SER A 165 -8.47 16.88 -31.92
C SER A 165 -8.12 15.89 -33.05
N ALA A 166 -7.78 14.64 -32.69
CA ALA A 166 -7.52 13.57 -33.65
C ALA A 166 -8.77 13.21 -34.46
N ALA A 167 -9.96 13.19 -33.82
CA ALA A 167 -11.23 12.97 -34.51
C ALA A 167 -11.55 14.10 -35.50
N GLN A 168 -11.30 15.36 -35.14
CA GLN A 168 -11.45 16.49 -36.07
C GLN A 168 -10.49 16.40 -37.25
N ALA A 169 -9.23 16.01 -37.01
CA ALA A 169 -8.24 15.84 -38.07
C ALA A 169 -8.60 14.68 -39.01
N ALA A 170 -9.09 13.56 -38.47
CA ALA A 170 -9.57 12.43 -39.25
C ALA A 170 -10.80 12.81 -40.11
N ASP A 171 -11.77 13.52 -39.55
CA ASP A 171 -12.93 14.03 -40.27
C ASP A 171 -12.54 15.01 -41.40
N GLN A 172 -11.54 15.88 -41.17
CA GLN A 172 -10.97 16.72 -42.21
C GLN A 172 -10.28 15.91 -43.31
N ALA A 173 -9.47 14.92 -42.94
CA ALA A 173 -8.81 14.03 -43.89
C ALA A 173 -9.84 13.25 -44.74
N SER A 174 -10.95 12.81 -44.13
CA SER A 174 -12.03 12.11 -44.84
C SER A 174 -12.65 12.99 -45.93
N ARG A 175 -12.90 14.26 -45.61
CA ARG A 175 -13.39 15.25 -46.59
C ARG A 175 -12.41 15.48 -47.74
N GLU A 176 -11.12 15.61 -47.45
CA GLU A 176 -10.10 15.80 -48.49
C GLU A 176 -9.93 14.55 -49.36
N ALA A 177 -10.01 13.35 -48.78
CA ALA A 177 -10.00 12.09 -49.54
C ALA A 177 -11.23 11.98 -50.46
N ALA A 178 -12.42 12.32 -49.96
CA ALA A 178 -13.64 12.35 -50.76
C ALA A 178 -13.56 13.36 -51.92
N LYS A 179 -12.99 14.54 -51.67
CA LYS A 179 -12.73 15.54 -52.71
C LYS A 179 -11.70 15.05 -53.73
N GLY A 180 -10.62 14.41 -53.29
CA GLY A 180 -9.62 13.79 -54.16
C GLY A 180 -10.22 12.72 -55.08
N LYS A 181 -11.12 11.88 -54.54
CA LYS A 181 -11.88 10.89 -55.31
C LYS A 181 -12.73 11.54 -56.41
N GLU A 182 -13.42 12.64 -56.11
CA GLU A 182 -14.22 13.36 -57.11
C GLU A 182 -13.35 14.00 -58.20
N VAL A 183 -12.21 14.58 -57.85
CA VAL A 183 -11.26 15.14 -58.85
C VAL A 183 -10.73 14.04 -59.77
N ILE A 184 -10.39 12.87 -59.23
CA ILE A 184 -9.96 11.71 -60.01
C ILE A 184 -11.07 11.21 -60.94
N ARG A 185 -12.32 11.13 -60.46
CA ARG A 185 -13.47 10.78 -61.28
C ARG A 185 -13.64 11.74 -62.46
N GLN A 186 -13.51 13.04 -62.22
CA GLN A 186 -13.55 14.06 -63.29
C GLN A 186 -12.40 13.89 -64.28
N ALA A 187 -11.18 13.58 -63.81
CA ALA A 187 -10.03 13.32 -64.67
C ALA A 187 -10.23 12.08 -65.56
N MET A 188 -10.91 11.04 -65.07
CA MET A 188 -11.32 9.88 -65.89
C MET A 188 -12.28 10.32 -66.99
N ASP A 189 -13.34 11.06 -66.64
CA ASP A 189 -14.34 11.55 -67.61
C ASP A 189 -13.68 12.41 -68.71
N TYR A 190 -12.70 13.26 -68.36
CA TYR A 190 -11.94 14.05 -69.33
C TYR A 190 -11.02 13.20 -70.20
N THR A 191 -10.33 12.21 -69.62
CA THR A 191 -9.45 11.31 -70.37
C THR A 191 -10.24 10.50 -71.40
N ASP A 192 -11.44 10.04 -71.04
CA ASP A 192 -12.32 9.29 -71.93
C ASP A 192 -12.84 10.16 -73.09
N GLN A 193 -13.18 11.42 -72.82
CA GLN A 193 -13.52 12.41 -73.84
C GLN A 193 -12.35 12.67 -74.80
N VAL A 194 -11.12 12.86 -74.27
CA VAL A 194 -9.92 13.06 -75.09
C VAL A 194 -9.65 11.82 -75.95
N ALA A 195 -9.77 10.61 -75.40
CA ALA A 195 -9.62 9.38 -76.17
C ALA A 195 -10.66 9.28 -77.31
N GLY A 196 -11.89 9.72 -77.06
CA GLY A 196 -12.94 9.84 -78.07
C GLY A 196 -12.59 10.82 -79.19
N HIS A 197 -12.17 12.05 -78.84
CA HIS A 197 -11.78 13.08 -79.81
C HIS A 197 -10.56 12.67 -80.64
N VAL A 198 -9.57 12.00 -80.04
CA VAL A 198 -8.41 11.47 -80.76
C VAL A 198 -8.84 10.41 -81.78
N ARG A 199 -9.78 9.52 -81.40
CA ARG A 199 -10.34 8.51 -82.32
C ARG A 199 -11.08 9.14 -83.49
N GLU A 200 -11.91 10.14 -83.22
CA GLU A 200 -12.67 10.87 -84.25
C GLU A 200 -11.72 11.61 -85.22
N ALA A 201 -10.72 12.31 -84.68
CA ALA A 201 -9.71 12.98 -85.49
C ALA A 201 -8.90 11.98 -86.34
N GLY A 202 -8.60 10.80 -85.79
CA GLY A 202 -8.00 9.68 -86.52
C GLY A 202 -8.81 9.28 -87.75
N ALA A 203 -10.11 9.09 -87.60
CA ALA A 203 -11.01 8.74 -88.70
C ALA A 203 -11.08 9.82 -89.79
N VAL A 204 -11.04 11.11 -89.40
CA VAL A 204 -11.03 12.24 -90.36
C VAL A 204 -9.73 12.24 -91.17
N VAL A 205 -8.58 12.04 -90.53
CA VAL A 205 -7.28 12.00 -91.21
C VAL A 205 -7.14 10.75 -92.09
N GLU A 206 -7.66 9.60 -91.66
CA GLU A 206 -7.71 8.39 -92.47
C GLU A 206 -8.58 8.60 -93.73
N ASN A 207 -9.72 9.30 -93.60
CA ASN A 207 -10.54 9.67 -94.75
C ASN A 207 -9.79 10.63 -95.69
N LEU A 208 -9.04 11.60 -95.16
CA LEU A 208 -8.17 12.48 -95.95
C LEU A 208 -7.11 11.69 -96.71
N GLU A 209 -6.46 10.70 -96.09
CA GLU A 209 -5.51 9.81 -96.77
C GLU A 209 -6.18 9.09 -97.95
N ASN A 210 -7.36 8.51 -97.72
CA ASN A 210 -8.13 7.82 -98.76
C ASN A 210 -8.53 8.76 -99.91
N LYS A 211 -9.03 9.96 -99.60
CA LYS A 211 -9.36 10.98 -100.62
C LYS A 211 -8.15 11.45 -101.40
N SER A 212 -7.00 11.53 -100.76
CA SER A 212 -5.73 11.90 -101.42
C SER A 212 -5.24 10.79 -102.33
N ARG A 213 -5.52 9.52 -102.01
CA ARG A 213 -5.28 8.37 -102.89
C ARG A 213 -6.18 8.43 -104.13
N ASP A 214 -7.45 8.76 -103.95
CA ASP A 214 -8.40 8.95 -105.06
C ASP A 214 -7.92 10.06 -106.02
N ILE A 215 -7.42 11.19 -105.49
CA ILE A 215 -6.87 12.29 -106.29
C ILE A 215 -5.63 11.84 -107.07
N GLY A 216 -4.73 11.07 -106.46
CA GLY A 216 -3.57 10.50 -107.15
C GLY A 216 -3.97 9.66 -108.37
N ALA A 217 -5.00 8.81 -108.24
CA ALA A 217 -5.51 8.01 -109.36
C ALA A 217 -6.10 8.89 -110.48
N VAL A 218 -6.74 10.00 -110.15
CA VAL A 218 -7.24 10.97 -111.16
C VAL A 218 -6.08 11.67 -111.87
N LEU A 219 -5.01 12.03 -111.15
CA LEU A 219 -3.82 12.66 -111.74
C LEU A 219 -3.10 11.73 -112.71
N ASP A 220 -3.03 10.43 -112.42
CA ASP A 220 -2.50 9.44 -113.35
C ASP A 220 -3.28 9.45 -114.68
N VAL A 221 -4.62 9.49 -114.63
CA VAL A 221 -5.47 9.60 -115.84
C VAL A 221 -5.24 10.91 -116.58
N ILE A 222 -5.08 12.05 -115.89
CA ILE A 222 -4.81 13.34 -116.53
C ILE A 222 -3.43 13.33 -117.21
N ARG A 223 -2.43 12.74 -116.56
CA ARG A 223 -1.09 12.57 -117.13
C ARG A 223 -1.14 11.73 -118.40
N ASP A 224 -1.88 10.62 -118.38
CA ASP A 224 -2.07 9.75 -119.54
C ASP A 224 -2.79 10.49 -120.68
N ILE A 225 -3.82 11.29 -120.38
CA ILE A 225 -4.51 12.13 -121.37
C ILE A 225 -3.57 13.20 -121.94
N ALA A 226 -2.77 13.85 -121.10
CA ALA A 226 -1.81 14.87 -121.54
C ALA A 226 -0.74 14.24 -122.45
N GLU A 227 -0.25 13.04 -122.13
CA GLU A 227 0.70 12.31 -122.96
C GLU A 227 0.10 11.89 -124.31
N GLN A 228 -1.13 11.38 -124.30
CA GLN A 228 -1.88 11.07 -125.52
C GLN A 228 -2.13 12.33 -126.37
N THR A 229 -2.47 13.45 -125.74
CA THR A 229 -2.69 14.74 -126.41
C THR A 229 -1.40 15.27 -127.02
N ASN A 230 -0.27 15.12 -126.31
CA ASN A 230 1.06 15.48 -126.81
C ASN A 230 1.45 14.64 -128.05
N LEU A 231 1.18 13.34 -128.02
CA LEU A 231 1.40 12.43 -129.17
C LEU A 231 0.49 12.75 -130.36
N LEU A 232 -0.80 13.04 -130.11
CA LEU A 232 -1.74 13.47 -131.14
C LEU A 232 -1.33 14.80 -131.78
N ALA A 233 -0.92 15.77 -130.97
CA ALA A 233 -0.42 17.07 -131.41
C ALA A 233 0.87 16.93 -132.22
N LEU A 234 1.79 16.05 -131.80
CA LEU A 234 2.99 15.73 -132.57
C LEU A 234 2.65 15.15 -133.95
N ASN A 235 1.73 14.19 -134.02
CA ASN A 235 1.28 13.62 -135.28
C ASN A 235 0.61 14.67 -136.19
N ALA A 236 -0.18 15.58 -135.62
CA ALA A 236 -0.78 16.70 -136.34
C ALA A 236 0.26 17.70 -136.85
N ALA A 237 1.29 18.01 -136.07
CA ALA A 237 2.39 18.89 -136.47
C ALA A 237 3.21 18.28 -137.62
N ILE A 238 3.45 16.96 -137.59
CA ILE A 238 4.10 16.22 -138.67
C ILE A 238 3.26 16.30 -139.96
N GLU A 239 1.95 16.06 -139.88
CA GLU A 239 1.08 16.07 -141.07
C GLU A 239 0.88 17.51 -141.61
N ALA A 240 0.84 18.52 -140.73
CA ALA A 240 0.82 19.92 -141.12
C ALA A 240 2.10 20.36 -141.84
N ALA A 241 3.27 19.89 -141.39
CA ALA A 241 4.55 20.10 -142.09
C ALA A 241 4.56 19.40 -143.47
N ARG A 242 3.90 18.25 -143.59
CA ARG A 242 3.75 17.48 -144.83
C ARG A 242 2.88 18.18 -145.88
N ALA A 243 1.90 18.97 -145.45
CA ALA A 243 1.01 19.76 -146.31
C ALA A 243 1.62 21.08 -146.84
N GLY A 244 2.85 21.43 -146.44
CA GLY A 244 3.57 22.61 -146.92
C GLY A 244 2.92 23.95 -146.54
N GLU A 245 2.88 24.92 -147.46
CA GLU A 245 2.34 26.27 -147.19
C GLU A 245 0.84 26.27 -146.81
N GLN A 246 0.05 25.29 -147.25
CA GLN A 246 -1.37 25.14 -146.87
C GLN A 246 -1.57 24.67 -145.41
N GLY A 247 -0.53 24.09 -144.79
CA GLY A 247 -0.55 23.53 -143.44
C GLY A 247 -0.07 24.49 -142.34
N ARG A 248 0.45 25.68 -142.66
CA ARG A 248 1.07 26.60 -141.67
C ARG A 248 0.15 26.95 -140.50
N GLY A 249 -1.13 27.24 -140.77
CA GLY A 249 -2.10 27.55 -139.72
C GLY A 249 -2.34 26.36 -138.78
N PHE A 250 -2.38 25.14 -139.32
CA PHE A 250 -2.51 23.91 -138.54
C PHE A 250 -1.26 23.57 -137.75
N ALA A 251 -0.06 23.83 -138.30
CA ALA A 251 1.21 23.60 -137.60
C ALA A 251 1.33 24.46 -136.33
N VAL A 252 0.95 25.75 -136.39
CA VAL A 252 0.95 26.64 -135.23
C VAL A 252 -0.01 26.14 -134.15
N VAL A 253 -1.22 25.71 -134.53
CA VAL A 253 -2.19 25.14 -133.57
C VAL A 253 -1.67 23.84 -132.98
N ALA A 254 -1.05 22.96 -133.78
CA ALA A 254 -0.48 21.71 -133.30
C ALA A 254 0.68 21.92 -132.31
N ASP A 255 1.57 22.89 -132.56
CA ASP A 255 2.64 23.25 -131.62
C ASP A 255 2.10 23.88 -130.33
N GLU A 256 1.04 24.69 -130.40
CA GLU A 256 0.38 25.25 -129.22
C GLU A 256 -0.29 24.17 -128.37
N VAL A 257 -1.00 23.21 -129.00
CA VAL A 257 -1.59 22.05 -128.31
C VAL A 257 -0.50 21.17 -127.69
N ARG A 258 0.62 20.98 -128.39
CA ARG A 258 1.78 20.23 -127.87
C ARG A 258 2.39 20.92 -126.64
N SER A 259 2.57 22.23 -126.70
CA SER A 259 3.05 23.03 -125.57
C SER A 259 2.10 22.94 -124.37
N LEU A 260 0.79 23.05 -124.61
CA LEU A 260 -0.24 22.93 -123.57
C LEU A 260 -0.26 21.53 -122.94
N ALA A 261 -0.13 20.48 -123.74
CA ALA A 261 -0.05 19.11 -123.28
C ALA A 261 1.21 18.88 -122.40
N SER A 262 2.38 19.38 -122.83
CA SER A 262 3.62 19.33 -122.05
C SER A 262 3.49 20.08 -120.71
N ARG A 263 2.91 21.29 -120.70
CA ARG A 263 2.68 22.07 -119.47
C ARG A 263 1.68 21.38 -118.54
N THR A 264 0.68 20.70 -119.11
CA THR A 264 -0.29 19.90 -118.34
C THR A 264 0.43 18.73 -117.67
N GLN A 265 1.31 18.04 -118.40
CA GLN A 265 2.10 16.92 -117.88
C GLN A 265 3.05 17.35 -116.75
N GLU A 266 3.75 18.48 -116.93
CA GLU A 266 4.60 19.08 -115.89
C GLU A 266 3.79 19.44 -114.63
N SER A 267 2.64 20.09 -114.81
CA SER A 267 1.74 20.43 -113.69
C SER A 267 1.22 19.19 -112.97
N THR A 268 0.89 18.11 -113.70
CA THR A 268 0.45 16.85 -113.06
C THR A 268 1.56 16.20 -112.23
N VAL A 269 2.83 16.31 -112.64
CA VAL A 269 3.97 15.82 -111.85
C VAL A 269 4.15 16.62 -110.57
N GLU A 270 4.04 17.95 -110.63
CA GLU A 270 4.11 18.80 -109.44
C GLU A 270 2.96 18.51 -108.47
N ILE A 271 1.73 18.37 -108.97
CA ILE A 271 0.57 18.03 -108.13
C ILE A 271 0.71 16.62 -107.53
N GLN A 272 1.22 15.65 -108.29
CA GLN A 272 1.49 14.30 -107.80
C GLN A 272 2.46 14.33 -106.61
N ALA A 273 3.56 15.08 -106.71
CA ALA A 273 4.52 15.24 -105.62
C ALA A 273 3.87 15.87 -104.35
N MET A 274 3.00 16.87 -104.52
CA MET A 274 2.23 17.46 -103.42
C MET A 274 1.28 16.45 -102.76
N ILE A 275 0.62 15.60 -103.56
CA ILE A 275 -0.28 14.55 -103.05
C ILE A 275 0.50 13.47 -102.29
N GLU A 276 1.66 13.05 -102.78
CA GLU A 276 2.53 12.09 -102.08
C GLU A 276 3.01 12.62 -100.73
N GLN A 277 3.39 13.91 -100.68
CA GLN A 277 3.73 14.57 -99.42
C GLN A 277 2.53 14.60 -98.47
N LEU A 278 1.34 14.98 -98.95
CA LEU A 278 0.12 15.06 -98.15
C LEU A 278 -0.29 13.69 -97.61
N GLN A 279 -0.17 12.62 -98.41
CA GLN A 279 -0.36 11.24 -97.94
C GLN A 279 0.67 10.84 -96.87
N GLY A 280 1.93 11.25 -97.02
CA GLY A 280 2.98 11.02 -96.02
C GLY A 280 2.68 11.72 -94.69
N GLU A 281 2.24 12.97 -94.74
CA GLU A 281 1.83 13.75 -93.57
C GLU A 281 0.57 13.17 -92.91
N ALA A 282 -0.42 12.73 -93.69
CA ALA A 282 -1.62 12.08 -93.19
C ALA A 282 -1.29 10.78 -92.43
N ARG A 283 -0.43 9.91 -92.99
CA ARG A 283 0.03 8.68 -92.30
C ARG A 283 0.74 8.98 -90.98
N ARG A 284 1.59 10.00 -90.94
CA ARG A 284 2.26 10.43 -89.71
C ARG A 284 1.27 10.94 -88.67
N ALA A 285 0.24 11.67 -89.09
CA ALA A 285 -0.81 12.15 -88.21
C ALA A 285 -1.65 10.99 -87.62
N VAL A 286 -2.01 9.98 -88.43
CA VAL A 286 -2.67 8.75 -87.95
C VAL A 286 -1.82 8.04 -86.90
N GLN A 287 -0.53 7.82 -87.18
CA GLN A 287 0.39 7.18 -86.22
C GLN A 287 0.47 7.96 -84.89
N SER A 288 0.53 9.30 -84.94
CA SER A 288 0.54 10.14 -83.75
C SER A 288 -0.78 10.06 -82.96
N MET A 289 -1.91 9.90 -83.65
CA MET A 289 -3.23 9.73 -83.03
C MET A 289 -3.36 8.35 -82.37
N GLU A 290 -2.87 7.28 -83.00
CA GLU A 290 -2.80 5.95 -82.38
C GLU A 290 -1.96 5.96 -81.11
N GLN A 291 -0.78 6.60 -81.14
CA GLN A 291 0.06 6.75 -79.96
C GLN A 291 -0.64 7.56 -78.86
N SER A 292 -1.33 8.65 -79.21
CA SER A 292 -2.07 9.47 -78.26
C SER A 292 -3.23 8.69 -77.63
N HIS A 293 -3.91 7.84 -78.40
CA HIS A 293 -4.95 6.95 -77.89
C HIS A 293 -4.40 5.91 -76.92
N ALA A 294 -3.22 5.34 -77.21
CA ALA A 294 -2.56 4.41 -76.29
C ALA A 294 -2.18 5.09 -74.95
N ILE A 295 -1.64 6.31 -75.00
CA ILE A 295 -1.31 7.10 -73.80
C ILE A 295 -2.56 7.42 -72.99
N ALA A 296 -3.67 7.78 -73.65
CA ALA A 296 -4.94 8.01 -72.95
C ALA A 296 -5.43 6.74 -72.22
N GLY A 297 -5.28 5.56 -72.84
CA GLY A 297 -5.60 4.28 -72.20
C GLY A 297 -4.73 3.98 -70.96
N GLU A 298 -3.43 4.26 -71.02
CA GLU A 298 -2.53 4.12 -69.87
C GLU A 298 -2.88 5.12 -68.75
N ASN A 299 -3.24 6.35 -69.10
CA ASN A 299 -3.67 7.36 -68.13
C ASN A 299 -4.96 6.96 -67.39
N THR A 300 -5.90 6.29 -68.08
CA THR A 300 -7.10 5.73 -67.45
C THR A 300 -6.74 4.70 -66.39
N GLU A 301 -5.76 3.83 -66.65
CA GLU A 301 -5.29 2.84 -65.67
C GLU A 301 -4.62 3.49 -64.45
N HIS A 302 -3.76 4.49 -64.65
CA HIS A 302 -3.18 5.25 -63.53
C HIS A 302 -4.25 5.97 -62.69
N THR A 303 -5.24 6.54 -63.35
CA THR A 303 -6.34 7.25 -62.66
C THR A 303 -7.19 6.28 -61.85
N ARG A 304 -7.43 5.06 -62.35
CA ARG A 304 -8.10 3.97 -61.62
C ARG A 304 -7.31 3.54 -60.38
N GLN A 305 -5.99 3.43 -60.48
CA GLN A 305 -5.13 3.13 -59.33
C GLN A 305 -5.17 4.24 -58.27
N ALA A 306 -5.17 5.51 -58.69
CA ALA A 306 -5.32 6.64 -57.79
C ALA A 306 -6.70 6.64 -57.09
N GLN A 307 -7.77 6.28 -57.80
CA GLN A 307 -9.10 6.13 -57.19
C GLN A 307 -9.10 5.08 -56.09
N ALA A 308 -8.52 3.90 -56.34
CA ALA A 308 -8.43 2.83 -55.35
C ALA A 308 -7.61 3.25 -54.12
N ALA A 309 -6.54 4.04 -54.32
CA ALA A 309 -5.77 4.60 -53.21
C ALA A 309 -6.59 5.56 -52.33
N PHE A 310 -7.40 6.44 -52.93
CA PHE A 310 -8.30 7.32 -52.16
C PHE A 310 -9.39 6.55 -51.42
N GLU A 311 -9.91 5.45 -51.99
CA GLU A 311 -10.85 4.56 -51.31
C GLU A 311 -10.21 3.89 -50.08
N ALA A 312 -9.00 3.35 -50.22
CA ALA A 312 -8.26 2.77 -49.10
C ALA A 312 -7.93 3.81 -48.01
N ILE A 313 -7.58 5.05 -48.39
CA ILE A 313 -7.36 6.15 -47.45
C ILE A 313 -8.65 6.45 -46.66
N ALA A 314 -9.80 6.49 -47.33
CA ALA A 314 -11.08 6.73 -46.67
C ALA A 314 -11.44 5.62 -45.66
N GLU A 315 -11.16 4.35 -45.99
CA GLU A 315 -11.35 3.22 -45.07
C GLU A 315 -10.45 3.35 -43.83
N MET A 316 -9.15 3.62 -44.01
CA MET A 316 -8.23 3.83 -42.88
C MET A 316 -8.64 5.00 -41.98
N ILE A 317 -9.20 6.07 -42.56
CA ILE A 317 -9.70 7.21 -41.78
C ILE A 317 -10.94 6.84 -40.96
N ASN A 318 -11.82 5.99 -41.49
CA ASN A 318 -12.95 5.47 -40.71
C ASN A 318 -12.48 4.63 -39.52
N GLU A 319 -11.48 3.77 -39.71
CA GLU A 319 -10.87 3.01 -38.61
C GLU A 319 -10.27 3.94 -37.53
N ILE A 320 -9.64 5.05 -37.94
CA ILE A 320 -9.13 6.07 -37.01
C ILE A 320 -10.27 6.72 -36.20
N ASN A 321 -11.40 7.02 -36.83
CA ASN A 321 -12.57 7.57 -36.12
C ASN A 321 -13.16 6.56 -35.11
N ASP A 322 -13.20 5.28 -35.46
CA ASP A 322 -13.64 4.22 -34.54
C ASP A 322 -12.69 4.09 -33.34
N MET A 323 -11.38 4.12 -33.59
CA MET A 323 -10.37 4.14 -32.52
C MET A 323 -10.52 5.37 -31.61
N ASN A 324 -10.71 6.56 -32.18
CA ASN A 324 -10.94 7.77 -31.39
C ASN A 324 -12.19 7.66 -30.51
N THR A 325 -13.26 7.04 -31.02
CA THR A 325 -14.48 6.79 -30.24
C THR A 325 -14.22 5.86 -29.06
N GLN A 326 -13.43 4.80 -29.26
CA GLN A 326 -13.05 3.89 -28.18
C GLN A 326 -12.15 4.57 -27.13
N ILE A 327 -11.18 5.37 -27.56
CA ILE A 327 -10.29 6.10 -26.65
C ILE A 327 -11.09 7.14 -25.84
N ALA A 328 -12.07 7.81 -26.45
CA ALA A 328 -12.94 8.74 -25.74
C ALA A 328 -13.73 8.04 -24.62
N SER A 329 -14.38 6.91 -24.94
CA SER A 329 -15.10 6.10 -23.94
C SER A 329 -14.18 5.61 -22.82
N ALA A 330 -12.97 5.14 -23.16
CA ALA A 330 -11.98 4.71 -22.17
C ALA A 330 -11.51 5.87 -21.28
N SER A 331 -11.40 7.08 -21.83
CA SER A 331 -11.03 8.28 -21.07
C SER A 331 -12.14 8.69 -20.10
N GLU A 332 -13.41 8.57 -20.49
CA GLU A 332 -14.55 8.79 -19.60
C GLU A 332 -14.57 7.78 -18.43
N GLU A 333 -14.33 6.50 -18.73
CA GLU A 333 -14.22 5.45 -17.71
C GLU A 333 -13.06 5.71 -16.75
N GLN A 334 -11.87 6.07 -17.28
CA GLN A 334 -10.72 6.44 -16.45
C GLN A 334 -10.99 7.67 -15.58
N SER A 335 -11.76 8.65 -16.07
CA SER A 335 -12.17 9.81 -15.26
C SER A 335 -13.06 9.38 -14.08
N ALA A 336 -14.04 8.52 -14.34
CA ALA A 336 -14.94 8.01 -13.30
C ALA A 336 -14.18 7.20 -12.22
N VAL A 337 -13.24 6.35 -12.66
CA VAL A 337 -12.37 5.59 -11.75
C VAL A 337 -11.47 6.52 -10.95
N SER A 338 -10.90 7.55 -11.57
CA SER A 338 -10.05 8.54 -10.88
C SER A 338 -10.81 9.26 -9.77
N GLU A 339 -12.06 9.68 -10.03
CA GLU A 339 -12.92 10.27 -9.01
C GLU A 339 -13.26 9.30 -7.87
N GLU A 340 -13.47 8.02 -8.19
CA GLU A 340 -13.72 7.00 -7.16
C GLU A 340 -12.50 6.78 -6.27
N ILE A 341 -11.31 6.67 -6.87
CA ILE A 341 -10.06 6.54 -6.11
C ILE A 341 -9.85 7.80 -5.25
N HIS A 342 -10.11 9.00 -5.78
CA HIS A 342 -10.04 10.24 -5.02
C HIS A 342 -10.94 10.21 -3.78
N ARG A 343 -12.20 9.78 -3.92
CA ARG A 343 -13.12 9.61 -2.77
C ARG A 343 -12.58 8.59 -1.76
N ASN A 344 -12.04 7.48 -2.22
CA ASN A 344 -11.47 6.46 -1.34
C ASN A 344 -10.25 6.98 -0.56
N VAL A 345 -9.40 7.79 -1.18
CA VAL A 345 -8.25 8.45 -0.54
C VAL A 345 -8.71 9.39 0.58
N VAL A 346 -9.76 10.18 0.35
CA VAL A 346 -10.35 11.03 1.39
C VAL A 346 -10.85 10.20 2.57
N VAL A 347 -11.56 9.10 2.31
CA VAL A 347 -12.04 8.19 3.37
C VAL A 347 -10.88 7.56 4.14
N ILE A 348 -9.80 7.14 3.46
CA ILE A 348 -8.61 6.60 4.11
C ILE A 348 -7.95 7.64 5.02
N SER A 349 -7.87 8.90 4.58
CA SER A 349 -7.34 10.00 5.38
C SER A 349 -8.18 10.24 6.64
N ASP A 350 -9.50 10.23 6.53
CA ASP A 350 -10.41 10.36 7.68
C ASP A 350 -10.26 9.20 8.67
N VAL A 351 -10.18 7.97 8.17
CA VAL A 351 -9.95 6.78 9.02
C VAL A 351 -8.59 6.85 9.70
N ALA A 352 -7.53 7.30 9.01
CA ALA A 352 -6.21 7.48 9.59
C ALA A 352 -6.25 8.51 10.73
N ARG A 353 -6.94 9.64 10.55
CA ARG A 353 -7.14 10.65 11.60
C ARG A 353 -7.88 10.07 12.81
N GLN A 354 -9.00 9.37 12.59
CA GLN A 354 -9.76 8.74 13.67
C GLN A 354 -8.94 7.68 14.42
N THR A 355 -8.11 6.92 13.70
CA THR A 355 -7.23 5.92 14.32
C THR A 355 -6.16 6.59 15.16
N SER A 356 -5.63 7.75 14.74
CA SER A 356 -4.64 8.53 15.49
C SER A 356 -5.23 9.04 16.81
N GLU A 357 -6.44 9.59 16.75
CA GLU A 357 -7.21 10.00 17.94
C GLU A 357 -7.46 8.82 18.89
N GLY A 358 -7.86 7.67 18.34
CA GLY A 358 -8.05 6.43 19.09
C GLY A 358 -6.78 5.94 19.79
N SER A 359 -5.63 5.96 19.10
CA SER A 359 -4.32 5.64 19.70
C SER A 359 -3.96 6.61 20.83
N GLY A 360 -4.27 7.91 20.68
CA GLY A 360 -4.11 8.89 21.75
C GLY A 360 -4.91 8.54 23.01
N HIS A 361 -6.17 8.15 22.84
CA HIS A 361 -7.02 7.70 23.95
C HIS A 361 -6.50 6.42 24.62
N ILE A 362 -5.96 5.47 23.85
CA ILE A 362 -5.36 4.25 24.40
C ILE A 362 -4.14 4.58 25.25
N THR A 363 -3.25 5.47 24.78
CA THR A 363 -2.09 5.93 25.55
C THR A 363 -2.51 6.54 26.89
N GLU A 364 -3.49 7.45 26.88
CA GLU A 364 -4.00 8.07 28.10
C GLU A 364 -4.64 7.04 29.05
N ALA A 365 -5.44 6.11 28.52
CA ALA A 365 -6.06 5.05 29.31
C ALA A 365 -5.01 4.12 29.94
N SER A 366 -3.98 3.75 29.20
CA SER A 366 -2.83 2.97 29.69
C SER A 366 -2.11 3.68 30.83
N GLU A 367 -1.82 4.98 30.69
CA GLU A 367 -1.19 5.77 31.76
C GLU A 367 -2.05 5.75 33.03
N ARG A 368 -3.37 5.92 32.89
CA ARG A 368 -4.31 5.85 34.04
C ARG A 368 -4.33 4.47 34.69
N VAL A 369 -4.34 3.39 33.92
CA VAL A 369 -4.31 2.01 34.44
C VAL A 369 -3.00 1.74 35.17
N SER A 370 -1.87 2.18 34.61
CA SER A 370 -0.55 2.06 35.25
C SER A 370 -0.52 2.78 36.60
N ASN A 371 -1.00 4.03 36.66
CA ASN A 371 -1.09 4.80 37.90
C ASN A 371 -1.99 4.13 38.94
N LEU A 372 -3.13 3.55 38.51
CA LEU A 372 -4.05 2.84 39.41
C LEU A 372 -3.42 1.55 39.95
N ALA A 373 -2.67 0.84 39.11
CA ALA A 373 -1.91 -0.33 39.52
C ALA A 373 -0.82 0.04 40.53
N GLU A 374 -0.04 1.10 40.28
CA GLU A 374 0.96 1.59 41.24
C GLU A 374 0.33 1.97 42.59
N ALA A 375 -0.83 2.65 42.57
CA ALA A 375 -1.56 3.00 43.78
C ALA A 375 -2.04 1.76 44.55
N LEU A 376 -2.59 0.75 43.85
CA LEU A 376 -3.01 -0.51 44.45
C LEU A 376 -1.82 -1.27 45.05
N GLN A 377 -0.70 -1.33 44.33
CA GLN A 377 0.53 -1.93 44.83
C GLN A 377 1.02 -1.23 46.10
N GLY A 378 0.92 0.11 46.16
CA GLY A 378 1.22 0.91 47.34
C GLY A 378 0.34 0.58 48.55
N LEU A 379 -0.97 0.38 48.34
CA LEU A 379 -1.90 -0.02 49.41
C LEU A 379 -1.59 -1.41 49.95
N VAL A 380 -1.30 -2.36 49.05
CA VAL A 380 -1.11 -3.77 49.40
C VAL A 380 0.27 -4.00 50.05
N ARG A 381 1.29 -3.19 49.70
CA ARG A 381 2.60 -3.17 50.36
C ARG A 381 2.56 -2.81 51.85
N GLN A 382 1.46 -2.25 52.35
CA GLN A 382 1.29 -2.00 53.78
C GLN A 382 1.20 -3.31 54.57
N PHE A 383 0.79 -4.41 53.93
CA PHE A 383 0.74 -5.73 54.55
C PHE A 383 2.09 -6.44 54.42
N ARG A 384 2.67 -6.83 55.56
CA ARG A 384 3.85 -7.70 55.58
C ARG A 384 3.38 -9.14 55.42
N VAL A 385 3.60 -9.67 54.24
CA VAL A 385 3.33 -11.07 53.89
C VAL A 385 4.49 -11.95 54.31
N ALA A 386 4.22 -13.23 54.58
CA ALA A 386 5.30 -14.19 54.84
C ALA A 386 6.11 -14.35 53.56
N ASP A 387 7.29 -13.75 53.55
CA ASP A 387 8.29 -13.97 52.52
C ASP A 387 8.74 -15.43 52.59
N GLN A 388 8.12 -16.28 51.75
CA GLN A 388 8.70 -17.56 51.41
C GLN A 388 9.93 -17.24 50.57
N ARG A 389 11.07 -17.02 51.23
CA ARG A 389 12.35 -16.58 50.64
C ARG A 389 12.69 -17.28 49.32
N GLN A 390 12.17 -16.69 48.27
CA GLN A 390 12.63 -16.73 46.91
C GLN A 390 12.56 -15.27 46.50
N PHE A 391 13.69 -14.73 46.05
CA PHE A 391 13.77 -13.36 45.57
C PHE A 391 12.62 -13.11 44.58
N ASP A 392 11.88 -12.01 44.79
CA ASP A 392 10.75 -11.65 43.95
C ASP A 392 11.26 -11.17 42.57
N PHE A 393 11.49 -12.14 41.69
CA PHE A 393 11.89 -11.92 40.31
C PHE A 393 10.87 -11.07 39.54
N GLY A 394 9.58 -11.12 39.94
CA GLY A 394 8.50 -10.31 39.38
C GLY A 394 8.66 -8.83 39.73
N ALA A 395 8.85 -8.51 41.00
CA ALA A 395 9.11 -7.14 41.46
C ALA A 395 10.44 -6.58 40.90
N ALA A 396 11.48 -7.42 40.78
CA ALA A 396 12.75 -7.00 40.17
C ALA A 396 12.58 -6.64 38.69
N ARG A 397 11.81 -7.43 37.93
CA ARG A 397 11.45 -7.12 36.54
C ARG A 397 10.64 -5.83 36.44
N ALA A 398 9.60 -5.70 37.25
CA ALA A 398 8.72 -4.54 37.24
C ALA A 398 9.50 -3.26 37.57
N ALA A 399 10.38 -3.30 38.57
CA ALA A 399 11.25 -2.19 38.90
C ALA A 399 12.22 -1.84 37.76
N HIS A 400 12.68 -2.82 37.00
CA HIS A 400 13.57 -2.62 35.85
C HIS A 400 12.85 -1.97 34.66
N LEU A 401 11.65 -2.47 34.31
CA LEU A 401 10.81 -1.94 33.24
C LEU A 401 10.30 -0.53 33.58
N ALA A 402 9.85 -0.30 34.82
CA ALA A 402 9.44 1.02 35.29
C ALA A 402 10.58 2.06 35.20
N TRP A 403 11.84 1.63 35.34
CA TRP A 403 13.00 2.50 35.18
C TRP A 403 13.18 2.97 33.73
N LYS A 404 12.97 2.07 32.75
CA LYS A 404 12.95 2.42 31.33
C LYS A 404 11.84 3.43 31.02
N THR A 405 10.64 3.21 31.54
CA THR A 405 9.49 4.12 31.38
C THR A 405 9.80 5.52 31.95
N ARG A 406 10.41 5.59 33.14
CA ARG A 406 10.87 6.86 33.72
C ARG A 406 11.95 7.53 32.88
N LEU A 407 12.89 6.77 32.32
CA LEU A 407 13.94 7.32 31.46
C LEU A 407 13.36 7.92 30.17
N ARG A 408 12.37 7.27 29.55
CA ARG A 408 11.65 7.85 28.41
C ARG A 408 10.90 9.12 28.79
N SER A 409 10.16 9.09 29.89
CA SER A 409 9.44 10.26 30.42
C SER A 409 10.40 11.42 30.71
N PHE A 410 11.59 11.13 31.24
CA PHE A 410 12.63 12.12 31.43
C PHE A 410 13.11 12.69 30.10
N LEU A 411 13.41 11.87 29.09
CA LEU A 411 13.79 12.32 27.74
C LEU A 411 12.72 13.17 27.07
N ASP A 412 11.44 12.85 27.28
CA ASP A 412 10.30 13.62 26.80
C ASP A 412 10.05 14.92 27.58
N GLY A 413 10.81 15.17 28.66
CA GLY A 413 10.66 16.36 29.51
C GLY A 413 9.45 16.32 30.45
N ARG A 414 8.84 15.14 30.61
CA ARG A 414 7.67 14.90 31.46
C ARG A 414 8.02 14.55 32.90
N SER A 415 9.29 14.25 33.20
CA SER A 415 9.81 14.01 34.55
C SER A 415 11.26 14.47 34.69
N THR A 416 11.74 14.56 35.93
CA THR A 416 13.14 14.86 36.26
C THR A 416 13.84 13.62 36.80
N LEU A 417 15.01 13.29 36.27
CA LEU A 417 15.91 12.26 36.79
C LEU A 417 17.26 12.90 37.11
N THR A 418 17.81 12.61 38.28
CA THR A 418 19.17 13.03 38.67
C THR A 418 20.14 11.85 38.60
N ARG A 419 21.43 12.15 38.48
CA ARG A 419 22.49 11.14 38.54
C ARG A 419 22.50 10.35 39.86
N GLU A 420 22.07 10.98 40.96
CA GLU A 420 21.93 10.31 42.26
C GLU A 420 20.79 9.28 42.28
N GLN A 421 19.74 9.50 41.49
CA GLN A 421 18.63 8.56 41.31
C GLN A 421 18.99 7.41 40.36
N ALA A 422 19.94 7.63 39.44
CA ALA A 422 20.60 6.60 38.64
C ALA A 422 21.65 5.84 39.48
N VAL A 423 21.16 5.16 40.52
CA VAL A 423 21.99 4.33 41.38
C VAL A 423 22.80 3.32 40.56
N SER A 424 24.03 3.03 41.01
CA SER A 424 24.88 2.00 40.41
C SER A 424 24.14 0.65 40.30
N HIS A 425 24.50 -0.15 39.29
CA HIS A 425 24.01 -1.53 39.11
C HIS A 425 24.20 -2.41 40.36
N ARG A 426 25.04 -2.03 41.32
CA ARG A 426 25.23 -2.72 42.62
C ARG A 426 24.27 -2.26 43.72
N HIS A 427 23.73 -1.05 43.59
CA HIS A 427 22.95 -0.38 44.62
C HIS A 427 21.45 -0.32 44.30
N CYS A 428 21.05 -0.72 43.10
CA CYS A 428 19.65 -0.94 42.75
C CYS A 428 19.09 -2.20 43.45
N VAL A 429 17.76 -2.38 43.44
CA VAL A 429 17.09 -3.52 44.11
C VAL A 429 17.62 -4.86 43.59
N LEU A 430 17.74 -5.00 42.27
CA LEU A 430 18.30 -6.19 41.63
C LEU A 430 19.79 -6.36 41.99
N GLY A 431 20.57 -5.29 41.96
CA GLY A 431 22.00 -5.28 42.30
C GLY A 431 22.30 -5.73 43.72
N LYS A 432 21.59 -5.16 44.70
CA LYS A 432 21.76 -5.49 46.12
C LYS A 432 21.48 -6.97 46.39
N TRP A 433 20.51 -7.54 45.70
CA TRP A 433 20.25 -8.98 45.77
C TRP A 433 21.31 -9.79 45.01
N TYR A 434 21.62 -9.41 43.77
CA TYR A 434 22.58 -10.09 42.89
C TYR A 434 23.92 -10.28 43.59
N TYR A 435 24.48 -9.20 44.14
CA TYR A 435 25.77 -9.20 44.87
C TYR A 435 25.68 -9.67 46.33
N GLY A 436 24.47 -9.87 46.85
CA GLY A 436 24.22 -10.39 48.19
C GLY A 436 23.88 -11.87 48.16
N GLU A 437 22.60 -12.17 48.43
CA GLU A 437 22.10 -13.54 48.53
C GLU A 437 22.06 -14.26 47.18
N GLY A 438 21.88 -13.52 46.07
CA GLY A 438 21.79 -14.07 44.72
C GLY A 438 23.03 -14.86 44.32
N LEU A 439 24.21 -14.22 44.31
CA LEU A 439 25.47 -14.89 43.94
C LEU A 439 25.83 -16.02 44.89
N ALA A 440 25.55 -15.86 46.19
CA ALA A 440 25.80 -16.90 47.18
C ALA A 440 24.96 -18.17 46.95
N LYS A 441 23.71 -18.01 46.48
CA LYS A 441 22.75 -19.12 46.32
C LYS A 441 22.71 -19.69 44.91
N TYR A 442 22.87 -18.85 43.88
CA TYR A 442 22.66 -19.20 42.47
C TYR A 442 23.87 -18.91 41.58
N GLY A 443 25.02 -18.49 42.13
CA GLY A 443 26.21 -18.13 41.33
C GLY A 443 26.82 -19.27 40.51
N HIS A 444 26.38 -20.52 40.72
CA HIS A 444 26.74 -21.68 39.91
C HIS A 444 25.89 -21.82 38.63
N MET A 445 24.78 -21.08 38.50
CA MET A 445 23.91 -21.11 37.32
C MET A 445 24.43 -20.14 36.26
N GLU A 446 24.47 -20.59 35.01
CA GLU A 446 24.94 -19.79 33.87
C GLU A 446 24.05 -18.55 33.64
N GLU A 447 22.73 -18.70 33.82
CA GLU A 447 21.77 -17.60 33.71
C GLU A 447 22.02 -16.50 34.74
N MET A 448 22.49 -16.87 35.94
CA MET A 448 22.82 -15.90 36.97
C MET A 448 24.05 -15.09 36.55
N GLN A 449 25.13 -15.74 36.12
CA GLN A 449 26.36 -15.06 35.68
C GLN A 449 26.12 -14.17 34.45
N ALA A 450 25.19 -14.56 33.56
CA ALA A 450 24.87 -13.82 32.35
C ALA A 450 24.15 -12.47 32.57
N ILE A 451 23.61 -12.23 33.78
CA ILE A 451 22.90 -10.98 34.11
C ILE A 451 23.87 -9.81 34.29
N GLU A 452 25.07 -10.02 34.83
CA GLU A 452 25.96 -8.95 35.29
C GLU A 452 26.38 -7.99 34.17
N ALA A 453 26.93 -8.52 33.07
CA ALA A 453 27.45 -7.70 31.97
C ALA A 453 26.38 -6.79 31.31
N PRO A 454 25.19 -7.29 30.89
CA PRO A 454 24.17 -6.41 30.32
C PRO A 454 23.58 -5.46 31.38
N HIS A 455 23.50 -5.85 32.64
CA HIS A 455 22.99 -5.01 33.73
C HIS A 455 23.93 -3.84 34.06
N GLU A 456 25.24 -4.08 34.09
CA GLU A 456 26.25 -3.02 34.23
C GLU A 456 26.22 -2.06 33.03
N ALA A 457 26.21 -2.59 31.81
CA ALA A 457 26.15 -1.79 30.58
C ALA A 457 24.89 -0.90 30.52
N LEU A 458 23.75 -1.41 30.97
CA LEU A 458 22.51 -0.64 31.03
C LEU A 458 22.64 0.56 31.96
N HIS A 459 23.16 0.36 33.17
CA HIS A 459 23.33 1.45 34.14
C HIS A 459 24.36 2.50 33.68
N ASP A 460 25.41 2.09 32.97
CA ASP A 460 26.37 3.01 32.36
C ASP A 460 25.71 3.89 31.27
N ILE A 461 24.95 3.26 30.37
CA ILE A 461 24.21 3.97 29.32
C ILE A 461 23.18 4.93 29.92
N ILE A 462 22.46 4.52 30.95
CA ILE A 462 21.51 5.38 31.68
C ILE A 462 22.21 6.64 32.22
N GLY A 463 23.37 6.48 32.86
CA GLY A 463 24.15 7.61 33.37
C GLY A 463 24.57 8.57 32.26
N ARG A 464 25.00 8.04 31.12
CA ARG A 464 25.38 8.83 29.93
C ARG A 464 24.19 9.55 29.31
N ILE A 465 23.02 8.93 29.24
CA ILE A 465 21.78 9.57 28.75
C ILE A 465 21.42 10.79 29.60
N ILE A 466 21.52 10.67 30.94
CA ILE A 466 21.27 11.79 31.86
C ILE A 466 22.27 12.91 31.62
N GLU A 467 23.57 12.61 31.49
CA GLU A 467 24.60 13.60 31.20
C GLU A 467 24.39 14.31 29.85
N CYS A 468 24.07 13.57 28.79
CA CYS A 468 23.79 14.13 27.46
C CYS A 468 22.60 15.09 27.52
N LYS A 469 21.53 14.71 28.21
CA LYS A 469 20.35 15.56 28.39
C LYS A 469 20.63 16.81 29.25
N GLU A 470 21.39 16.69 30.33
CA GLU A 470 21.83 17.83 31.16
C GLU A 470 22.72 18.82 30.39
N ARG A 471 23.51 18.32 29.42
CA ARG A 471 24.34 19.13 28.51
C ARG A 471 23.59 19.69 27.30
N GLY A 472 22.32 19.32 27.11
CA GLY A 472 21.49 19.75 25.98
C GLY A 472 21.68 18.97 24.68
N ASP A 473 22.41 17.86 24.69
CA ASP A 473 22.65 16.99 23.53
C ASP A 473 21.55 15.91 23.43
N LEU A 474 20.39 16.29 22.88
CA LEU A 474 19.21 15.42 22.80
C LEU A 474 19.35 14.30 21.76
N ASP A 475 20.08 14.55 20.67
CA ASP A 475 20.27 13.57 19.59
C ASP A 475 21.13 12.39 20.06
N GLU A 476 22.22 12.67 20.79
CA GLU A 476 23.05 11.63 21.39
C GLU A 476 22.30 10.87 22.49
N ALA A 477 21.49 11.57 23.29
CA ALA A 477 20.67 10.94 24.33
C ALA A 477 19.65 9.96 23.73
N GLU A 478 19.00 10.32 22.62
CA GLU A 478 18.06 9.47 21.90
C GLU A 478 18.76 8.26 21.24
N ARG A 479 19.97 8.47 20.69
CA ARG A 479 20.79 7.39 20.14
C ARG A 479 21.20 6.36 21.20
N LEU A 480 21.58 6.82 22.39
CA LEU A 480 21.90 5.97 23.53
C LEU A 480 20.65 5.26 24.07
N TYR A 481 19.50 5.93 24.11
CA TYR A 481 18.24 5.33 24.55
C TYR A 481 17.82 4.12 23.69
N ARG A 482 18.09 4.13 22.38
CA ARG A 482 17.83 2.96 21.50
C ARG A 482 18.60 1.70 21.91
N GLN A 483 19.70 1.83 22.66
CA GLN A 483 20.48 0.70 23.17
C GLN A 483 19.95 0.14 24.49
N VAL A 484 19.09 0.89 25.19
CA VAL A 484 18.48 0.48 26.47
C VAL A 484 17.52 -0.69 26.25
N GLU A 485 16.75 -0.70 25.16
CA GLU A 485 15.76 -1.74 24.87
C GLU A 485 16.36 -3.15 24.79
N PRO A 486 17.34 -3.43 23.91
CA PRO A 486 17.90 -4.77 23.79
C PRO A 486 18.60 -5.23 25.08
N LEU A 487 19.18 -4.32 25.85
CA LEU A 487 19.81 -4.65 27.14
C LEU A 487 18.77 -5.01 28.21
N SER A 488 17.72 -4.19 28.35
CA SER A 488 16.61 -4.45 29.26
C SER A 488 15.92 -5.77 28.93
N ALA A 489 15.67 -6.05 27.64
CA ALA A 489 15.07 -7.31 27.20
C ALA A 489 15.93 -8.54 27.56
N ARG A 490 17.26 -8.45 27.41
CA ARG A 490 18.18 -9.51 27.82
C ARG A 490 18.16 -9.76 29.32
N ILE A 491 18.21 -8.70 30.14
CA ILE A 491 18.17 -8.81 31.60
C ILE A 491 16.86 -9.47 32.05
N VAL A 492 15.73 -9.01 31.51
CA VAL A 492 14.41 -9.62 31.80
C VAL A 492 14.37 -11.09 31.37
N GLY A 493 14.89 -11.43 30.18
CA GLY A 493 14.95 -12.82 29.72
C GLY A 493 15.81 -13.75 30.59
N TYR A 494 16.92 -13.24 31.13
CA TYR A 494 17.72 -14.01 32.10
C TYR A 494 17.02 -14.14 33.45
N LEU A 495 16.33 -13.10 33.92
CA LEU A 495 15.50 -13.17 35.13
C LEU A 495 14.35 -14.17 34.98
N ASP A 496 13.71 -14.24 33.80
CA ASP A 496 12.70 -15.26 33.45
C ASP A 496 13.25 -16.67 33.54
N SER A 497 14.40 -16.88 32.90
CA SER A 497 15.06 -18.20 32.85
C SER A 497 15.47 -18.65 34.25
N LEU A 498 15.99 -17.71 35.05
CA LEU A 498 16.40 -17.96 36.44
C LEU A 498 15.20 -18.21 37.35
N ALA A 499 14.12 -17.43 37.22
CA ALA A 499 12.88 -17.65 37.98
C ALA A 499 12.29 -19.04 37.71
N THR A 500 12.31 -19.48 36.45
CA THR A 500 11.80 -20.80 36.04
C THR A 500 12.64 -21.96 36.59
N ARG A 501 13.95 -21.77 36.75
CA ARG A 501 14.86 -22.80 37.29
C ARG A 501 14.90 -22.87 38.82
N VAL A 502 14.49 -21.79 39.49
CA VAL A 502 14.58 -21.63 40.94
C VAL A 502 13.23 -21.84 41.64
N ALA A 503 12.12 -21.70 40.92
CA ALA A 503 10.77 -22.11 41.34
C ALA A 503 10.66 -23.64 41.42
#